data_AF-A0A2E7TR32-F1
#
_entry.id   AF-A0A2E7TR32-F1
#
_cell.length_a   1.000
_cell.length_b   1.000
_cell.length_c   1.000
_cell.angle_alpha   90.00
_cell.angle_beta   90.00
_cell.angle_gamma   90.00
#
_symmetry.space_group_name_H-M   'P 1'
#
loop_
_entity.id
_entity.type
_entity.pdbx_description
1 polymer ?
#
loop_
_entity_poly.entity_id
_entity_poly.type
_entity_poly.pdbx_seq_one_letter_code
_entity_poly.pdbx_strand_id
1 'polypeptide(L)'
;MYLYFICKNFFKIVLYMGCFQSKKLVKIHNNAFDLIDSDGDNKLSNKEIDTIAKFIHSYHVERSLLIHNNLSAKNPNDYIYELIDKSKDSKIKRKDFNKMVKGIPITLWNSKILPALRKKEIARLMTT
;
A
#
# COMPACT_ATOMS: atom_id res chain seq x y z
N MET A 1 2.27 -15.88 -4.30
CA MET A 1 3.37 -14.89 -4.13
C MET A 1 2.84 -13.45 -4.09
N TYR A 2 1.78 -13.18 -3.31
CA TYR A 2 1.23 -11.83 -3.08
C TYR A 2 1.21 -11.45 -1.59
N LEU A 3 1.45 -12.40 -0.68
CA LEU A 3 1.51 -12.14 0.77
C LEU A 3 2.76 -11.35 1.21
N TYR A 4 3.87 -11.41 0.47
CA TYR A 4 5.13 -10.79 0.90
C TYR A 4 5.17 -9.25 0.79
N PHE A 5 4.28 -8.65 0.00
CA PHE A 5 4.26 -7.19 -0.18
C PHE A 5 3.41 -6.47 0.90
N ILE A 6 2.47 -7.18 1.52
CA ILE A 6 1.62 -6.63 2.59
C ILE A 6 2.42 -6.59 3.91
N CYS A 7 3.29 -7.58 4.16
CA CYS A 7 4.05 -7.67 5.42
C CYS A 7 5.07 -6.53 5.65
N LYS A 8 5.66 -5.94 4.61
CA LYS A 8 6.63 -4.84 4.80
C LYS A 8 6.01 -3.47 5.02
N ASN A 9 4.72 -3.28 4.71
CA ASN A 9 4.00 -2.04 5.01
C ASN A 9 3.21 -2.12 6.33
N PHE A 10 2.89 -3.32 6.82
CA PHE A 10 2.14 -3.50 8.06
C PHE A 10 2.92 -3.02 9.30
N PHE A 11 4.25 -3.14 9.30
CA PHE A 11 5.07 -2.72 10.44
C PHE A 11 5.43 -1.22 10.46
N LYS A 12 5.11 -0.46 9.40
CA LYS A 12 5.49 0.96 9.30
C LYS A 12 4.43 1.91 9.89
N ILE A 13 3.26 1.40 10.25
CA ILE A 13 2.13 2.22 10.76
C ILE A 13 2.24 2.47 12.28
N VAL A 14 3.00 1.65 13.03
CA VAL A 14 3.10 1.80 14.49
C VAL A 14 4.23 2.77 14.92
N LEU A 15 5.09 3.24 14.00
CA LEU A 15 6.27 4.05 14.34
C LEU A 15 6.37 5.36 13.54
N TYR A 16 5.25 6.01 13.24
CA TYR A 16 5.28 7.45 12.95
C TYR A 16 4.99 8.23 14.24
N MET A 17 6.04 8.34 15.05
CA MET A 17 6.23 9.47 15.95
C MET A 17 6.13 10.77 15.14
N GLY A 18 4.95 11.39 15.19
CA GLY A 18 4.76 12.81 15.01
C GLY A 18 4.14 13.33 16.29
N CYS A 19 4.95 13.97 17.14
CA CYS A 19 4.47 14.71 18.30
C CYS A 19 3.29 15.61 17.90
N PHE A 20 2.29 15.74 18.78
CA PHE A 20 0.97 16.37 18.61
C PHE A 20 -0.16 15.43 18.10
N GLN A 21 -0.48 14.39 18.88
CA GLN A 21 -1.87 13.95 18.92
C GLN A 21 -2.72 15.06 19.56
N SER A 22 -3.88 15.36 18.97
CA SER A 22 -4.80 16.34 19.56
C SER A 22 -5.23 15.87 20.96
N LYS A 23 -5.36 16.80 21.93
CA LYS A 23 -5.76 16.47 23.31
C LYS A 23 -7.06 15.64 23.37
N LYS A 24 -7.95 15.84 22.39
CA LYS A 24 -9.20 15.10 22.21
C LYS A 24 -8.97 13.64 21.81
N LEU A 25 -8.06 13.36 20.88
CA LEU A 25 -7.73 12.00 20.46
C LEU A 25 -7.08 11.19 21.58
N VAL A 26 -6.13 11.79 22.30
CA VAL A 26 -5.48 11.15 23.45
C VAL A 26 -6.52 10.74 24.49
N LYS A 27 -7.47 11.62 24.81
CA LYS A 27 -8.57 11.31 25.74
C LYS A 27 -9.44 10.15 25.26
N ILE A 28 -9.76 10.08 23.97
CA ILE A 28 -10.56 8.99 23.40
C ILE A 28 -9.80 7.65 23.48
N HIS A 29 -8.51 7.63 23.13
CA HIS A 29 -7.70 6.42 23.19
C HIS A 29 -7.50 5.93 24.62
N ASN A 30 -7.27 6.84 25.58
CA ASN A 30 -7.15 6.47 26.98
C ASN A 30 -8.47 5.91 27.51
N ASN A 31 -9.59 6.58 27.26
CA ASN A 31 -10.91 6.06 27.64
C ASN A 31 -11.21 4.71 26.98
N ALA A 32 -10.78 4.49 25.74
CA ALA A 32 -10.95 3.20 25.08
C ALA A 32 -10.10 2.13 25.76
N PHE A 33 -8.84 2.42 26.09
CA PHE A 33 -7.96 1.53 26.85
C PHE A 33 -8.59 1.12 28.18
N ASP A 34 -9.06 2.09 28.96
CA ASP A 34 -9.72 1.87 30.25
C ASP A 34 -11.01 1.02 30.13
N LEU A 35 -11.66 1.01 28.98
CA LEU A 35 -12.85 0.18 28.73
C LEU A 35 -12.52 -1.26 28.31
N ILE A 36 -11.31 -1.49 27.81
CA ILE A 36 -10.84 -2.80 27.37
C ILE A 36 -10.20 -3.53 28.54
N ASP A 37 -9.36 -2.80 29.29
CA ASP A 37 -8.73 -3.22 30.52
C ASP A 37 -9.80 -3.39 31.62
N SER A 38 -10.32 -4.62 31.73
CA SER A 38 -11.43 -4.93 32.63
C SER A 38 -10.96 -5.26 34.04
N ASP A 39 -9.69 -5.67 34.19
CA ASP A 39 -9.08 -6.02 35.47
C ASP A 39 -8.28 -4.87 36.11
N GLY A 40 -8.03 -3.79 35.36
CA GLY A 40 -7.37 -2.58 35.83
C GLY A 40 -5.87 -2.76 36.04
N ASP A 41 -5.25 -3.78 35.41
CA ASP A 41 -3.84 -4.08 35.56
C ASP A 41 -2.93 -3.23 34.64
N ASN A 42 -3.53 -2.30 33.88
CA ASN A 42 -2.90 -1.46 32.86
C ASN A 42 -2.24 -2.26 31.74
N LYS A 43 -2.65 -3.50 31.51
CA LYS A 43 -2.23 -4.37 30.41
C LYS A 43 -3.46 -4.94 29.74
N LEU A 44 -3.25 -5.47 28.55
CA LEU A 44 -4.31 -6.11 27.78
C LEU A 44 -3.97 -7.57 27.62
N SER A 45 -4.79 -8.43 28.22
CA SER A 45 -4.70 -9.86 28.03
C SER A 45 -5.24 -10.25 26.64
N ASN A 46 -4.86 -11.43 26.15
CA ASN A 46 -5.33 -11.94 24.85
C ASN A 46 -6.87 -12.02 24.76
N LYS A 47 -7.56 -12.20 25.90
CA LYS A 47 -9.03 -12.25 25.94
C LYS A 47 -9.66 -10.88 25.72
N GLU A 48 -9.06 -9.84 26.28
CA GLU A 48 -9.55 -8.47 26.15
C GLU A 48 -9.26 -7.89 24.75
N ILE A 49 -8.13 -8.30 24.17
CA ILE A 49 -7.74 -7.91 22.79
C ILE A 49 -8.68 -8.54 21.73
N ASP A 50 -9.21 -9.75 21.93
CA ASP A 50 -10.00 -10.45 20.92
C ASP A 50 -11.21 -9.63 20.44
N THR A 51 -11.83 -8.88 21.36
CA THR A 51 -12.97 -8.01 21.05
C THR A 51 -12.59 -6.95 20.02
N ILE A 52 -11.42 -6.32 20.14
CA ILE A 52 -10.97 -5.24 19.24
C ILE A 52 -10.25 -5.78 18.01
N ALA A 53 -9.54 -6.90 18.15
CA ALA A 53 -8.82 -7.53 17.06
C ALA A 53 -9.74 -7.78 15.86
N LYS A 54 -10.99 -8.22 16.10
CA LYS A 54 -12.00 -8.43 15.05
C LYS A 54 -12.34 -7.15 14.30
N PHE A 55 -12.52 -6.03 15.00
CA PHE A 55 -12.85 -4.75 14.37
C PHE A 55 -11.66 -4.17 13.59
N ILE A 56 -10.46 -4.19 14.18
CA ILE A 56 -9.23 -3.73 13.51
C ILE A 56 -8.95 -4.56 12.26
N HIS A 57 -9.06 -5.88 12.37
CA HIS A 57 -8.88 -6.78 11.24
C HIS A 57 -9.91 -6.50 10.13
N SER A 58 -11.19 -6.40 10.47
CA SER A 58 -12.26 -6.11 9.50
C SER A 58 -12.04 -4.77 8.80
N TYR A 59 -11.67 -3.72 9.55
CA TYR A 59 -11.32 -2.42 8.99
C TYR A 59 -10.16 -2.51 7.97
N HIS A 60 -9.11 -3.27 8.29
CA HIS A 60 -7.99 -3.44 7.37
C HIS A 60 -8.36 -4.24 6.12
N VAL A 61 -9.23 -5.26 6.25
CA VAL A 61 -9.76 -6.02 5.11
C VAL A 61 -10.61 -5.13 4.20
N GLU A 62 -11.56 -4.38 4.76
CA GLU A 62 -12.39 -3.44 4.01
C GLU A 62 -11.56 -2.37 3.31
N ARG A 63 -10.59 -1.80 4.03
CA ARG A 63 -9.65 -0.82 3.46
C ARG A 63 -8.84 -1.43 2.32
N SER A 64 -8.38 -2.68 2.46
CA SER A 64 -7.63 -3.37 1.40
C SER A 64 -8.51 -3.61 0.17
N LEU A 65 -9.78 -4.00 0.36
CA LEU A 65 -10.74 -4.17 -0.72
C LEU A 65 -11.03 -2.86 -1.45
N LEU A 66 -11.21 -1.75 -0.71
CA LEU A 66 -11.39 -0.42 -1.31
C LEU A 66 -10.19 -0.01 -2.15
N ILE A 67 -8.97 -0.18 -1.63
CA ILE A 67 -7.74 0.11 -2.37
C ILE A 67 -7.64 -0.76 -3.62
N HIS A 68 -7.94 -2.06 -3.50
CA HIS A 68 -7.95 -2.98 -4.63
C HIS A 68 -8.95 -2.54 -5.71
N ASN A 69 -10.18 -2.22 -5.32
CA ASN A 69 -11.22 -1.81 -6.25
C ASN A 69 -10.83 -0.52 -6.98
N ASN A 70 -10.31 0.47 -6.24
CA ASN A 70 -9.83 1.73 -6.81
C ASN A 70 -8.66 1.52 -7.79
N LEU A 71 -7.74 0.60 -7.50
CA LEU A 71 -6.63 0.26 -8.40
C LEU A 71 -7.13 -0.50 -9.63
N SER A 72 -8.05 -1.45 -9.45
CA SER A 72 -8.59 -2.28 -10.54
C SER A 72 -9.41 -1.49 -11.54
N ALA A 73 -10.13 -0.46 -11.09
CA ALA A 73 -10.93 0.42 -11.94
C ALA A 73 -10.09 1.50 -12.66
N LYS A 74 -8.83 1.69 -12.24
CA LYS A 74 -7.97 2.75 -12.77
C LYS A 74 -7.33 2.34 -14.09
N ASN A 75 -7.23 3.29 -15.01
CA ASN A 75 -6.48 3.08 -16.25
C ASN A 75 -4.98 2.87 -15.93
N PRO A 76 -4.33 1.81 -16.47
CA PRO A 76 -2.93 1.54 -16.18
C PRO A 76 -1.99 2.70 -16.53
N ASN A 77 -2.24 3.46 -17.61
CA ASN A 77 -1.42 4.62 -17.96
C ASN A 77 -1.56 5.72 -16.91
N ASP A 78 -2.78 6.03 -16.49
CA ASP A 78 -3.07 7.05 -15.49
C ASP A 78 -2.38 6.72 -14.15
N TYR A 79 -2.42 5.44 -13.77
CA TYR A 79 -1.73 4.96 -12.57
C TYR A 79 -0.22 5.20 -12.61
N ILE A 80 0.43 5.01 -13.76
CA ILE A 80 1.87 5.28 -13.90
C ILE A 80 2.18 6.76 -13.71
N TYR A 81 1.35 7.66 -14.24
CA TYR A 81 1.54 9.11 -14.09
C TYR A 81 1.34 9.59 -12.65
N GLU A 82 0.37 9.03 -11.94
CA GLU A 82 0.20 9.28 -10.50
C GLU A 82 1.39 8.78 -9.68
N LEU A 83 1.90 7.58 -10.00
CA LEU A 83 3.01 6.97 -9.27
C LEU A 83 4.30 7.80 -9.36
N ILE A 84 4.52 8.48 -10.49
CA ILE A 84 5.68 9.35 -10.69
C ILE A 84 5.41 10.82 -10.30
N ASP A 85 4.19 11.13 -9.85
CA ASP A 85 3.72 12.46 -9.48
C ASP A 85 3.86 13.50 -10.62
N LYS A 86 3.24 13.20 -11.77
CA LYS A 86 3.26 14.06 -12.96
C LYS A 86 1.91 14.11 -13.68
N SER A 87 1.72 15.17 -14.48
CA SER A 87 0.59 15.26 -15.42
C SER A 87 0.74 14.29 -16.59
N LYS A 88 -0.40 13.86 -17.16
CA LYS A 88 -0.48 12.87 -18.25
C LYS A 88 0.24 13.31 -19.53
N ASP A 89 0.30 14.60 -19.80
CA ASP A 89 0.93 15.16 -21.00
C ASP A 89 2.44 15.39 -20.83
N SER A 90 2.96 15.17 -19.62
CA SER A 90 4.37 15.38 -19.33
C SER A 90 5.24 14.29 -19.95
N LYS A 91 6.36 14.70 -20.58
CA LYS A 91 7.41 13.76 -21.01
C LYS A 91 8.07 13.10 -19.80
N ILE A 92 8.21 11.78 -19.86
CA ILE A 92 8.86 10.96 -18.83
C ILE A 92 10.37 11.02 -19.06
N LYS A 93 11.13 11.49 -18.06
CA LYS A 93 12.60 11.50 -18.10
C LYS A 93 13.15 10.20 -17.49
N ARG A 94 14.43 9.89 -17.72
CA ARG A 94 15.09 8.69 -17.17
C ARG A 94 14.98 8.58 -15.64
N LYS A 95 15.03 9.71 -14.93
CA LYS A 95 14.81 9.73 -13.47
C LYS A 95 13.41 9.28 -13.06
N ASP A 96 12.38 9.59 -13.85
CA ASP A 96 10.99 9.25 -13.56
C ASP A 96 10.74 7.79 -13.89
N PHE A 97 11.33 7.29 -14.99
CA PHE A 97 11.36 5.87 -15.30
C PHE A 97 11.99 5.06 -14.15
N ASN A 98 13.12 5.52 -13.60
CA ASN A 98 13.75 4.85 -12.45
C ASN A 98 12.84 4.78 -11.22
N LYS A 99 11.97 5.78 -11.01
CA LYS A 99 10.96 5.72 -9.94
C LYS A 99 9.89 4.66 -10.24
N MET A 100 9.41 4.61 -11.48
CA MET A 100 8.40 3.64 -11.92
C MET A 100 8.88 2.19 -11.77
N VAL A 101 10.12 1.90 -12.15
CA VAL A 101 10.65 0.53 -12.09
C VAL A 101 11.01 0.10 -10.66
N LYS A 102 11.16 1.07 -9.74
CA LYS A 102 11.52 0.82 -8.35
C LYS A 102 10.36 0.10 -7.65
N GLY A 103 10.56 -1.18 -7.35
CA GLY A 103 9.54 -2.04 -6.73
C GLY A 103 8.94 -3.09 -7.66
N ILE A 104 9.28 -3.05 -8.95
CA ILE A 104 8.91 -4.11 -9.89
C ILE A 104 9.93 -5.25 -9.80
N PRO A 105 9.51 -6.50 -9.53
CA PRO A 105 10.42 -7.63 -9.48
C PRO A 105 11.15 -7.86 -10.81
N ILE A 106 12.45 -8.15 -10.75
CA ILE A 106 13.27 -8.44 -11.94
C ILE A 106 12.73 -9.65 -12.73
N THR A 107 12.08 -10.59 -12.05
CA THR A 107 11.43 -11.76 -12.67
C THR A 107 10.32 -11.33 -13.62
N LEU A 108 9.54 -10.30 -13.27
CA LEU A 108 8.49 -9.75 -14.14
C LEU A 108 9.09 -9.06 -15.36
N TRP A 109 10.21 -8.34 -15.19
CA TRP A 109 10.94 -7.72 -16.28
C TRP A 109 11.37 -8.75 -17.32
N ASN A 110 12.02 -9.82 -16.87
CA ASN A 110 12.58 -10.84 -17.76
C ASN A 110 11.49 -11.70 -18.41
N SER A 111 10.45 -12.06 -17.67
CA SER A 111 9.41 -12.98 -18.16
C SER A 111 8.34 -12.32 -19.02
N LYS A 112 7.98 -11.07 -18.74
CA LYS A 112 6.84 -10.41 -19.40
C LYS A 112 7.22 -9.11 -20.11
N ILE A 113 7.88 -8.19 -19.42
CA ILE A 113 8.06 -6.82 -19.92
C ILE A 113 9.03 -6.78 -21.10
N LEU A 114 10.25 -7.30 -20.93
CA LEU A 114 11.28 -7.27 -21.98
C LEU A 114 10.86 -8.06 -23.23
N PRO A 115 10.29 -9.28 -23.14
CA PRO A 115 9.79 -10.00 -24.30
C PRO A 115 8.71 -9.22 -25.08
N ALA A 116 7.75 -8.59 -24.38
CA ALA A 116 6.72 -7.79 -25.03
C ALA A 116 7.29 -6.59 -25.79
N LEU A 117 8.27 -5.89 -25.19
CA LEU A 117 8.95 -4.77 -25.86
C LEU A 117 9.75 -5.23 -27.09
N ARG A 118 10.47 -6.35 -26.99
CA ARG A 118 11.20 -6.94 -28.13
C ARG A 118 10.27 -7.33 -29.26
N LYS A 119 9.14 -7.97 -28.96
CA LYS A 119 8.14 -8.36 -29.96
C LYS A 119 7.60 -7.13 -30.71
N LYS A 120 7.31 -6.04 -29.98
CA LYS A 120 6.85 -4.79 -30.58
C LYS A 120 7.91 -4.17 -31.51
N GLU A 121 9.17 -4.22 -31.12
CA GLU A 121 10.27 -3.71 -31.93
C GLU A 121 10.48 -4.54 -33.21
N ILE A 122 10.44 -5.87 -33.09
CA ILE A 122 10.51 -6.77 -34.27
C ILE A 122 9.37 -6.47 -35.24
N ALA A 123 8.14 -6.30 -34.74
CA ALA A 123 6.99 -5.98 -35.59
C ALA A 123 7.19 -4.66 -36.36
N ARG A 124 7.74 -3.62 -35.71
CA ARG A 124 8.08 -2.34 -36.35
C ARG A 124 9.06 -2.52 -37.50
N LEU A 125 10.10 -3.34 -37.29
CA LEU A 125 11.12 -3.61 -38.30
C LEU A 125 10.58 -4.43 -39.48
N MET A 126 9.61 -5.32 -39.25
CA MET A 126 8.99 -6.12 -40.31
C MET A 126 8.00 -5.33 -41.18
N THR A 127 7.48 -4.21 -40.69
CA THR A 127 6.58 -3.32 -41.44
C THR A 127 7.30 -2.23 -42.23
N THR A 128 8.63 -2.18 -42.16
CA THR A 128 9.48 -1.21 -42.89
C THR A 128 10.21 -1.94 -44.01
#